data_AF-A0A3C0T5M4-F1
#
_entry.id   AF-A0A3C0T5M4-F1
#
_cell.length_a   1.000
_cell.length_b   1.000
_cell.length_c   1.000
_cell.angle_alpha   90.00
_cell.angle_beta   90.00
_cell.angle_gamma   90.00
#
_symmetry.space_group_name_H-M   'P 1'
#
loop_
_entity.id
_entity.type
_entity.pdbx_description
1 polymer ?
#
loop_
_entity_poly.entity_id
_entity_poly.type
_entity_poly.pdbx_seq_one_letter_code
_entity_poly.pdbx_strand_id
1 'polypeptide(L)'
;MILVARTILVFILLSTTMIVNQEDNLLARLGITGDYLILAIFVLICTLMLSARPFHIIAVTVVLSLAANMPVDFSLNLGVDRDLYGGFMVALLFQPLVNRLI
;
A
#
# COMPACT_ATOMS: atom_id res chain seq x y z
N MET A 1 19.07 8.74 -12.13
CA MET A 1 18.15 8.00 -13.03
C MET A 1 17.53 6.77 -12.37
N ILE A 2 18.31 5.82 -11.83
CA ILE A 2 17.77 4.57 -11.22
C ILE A 2 16.75 4.81 -10.11
N LEU A 3 16.98 5.80 -9.23
CA LEU A 3 16.05 6.11 -8.13
C LEU A 3 14.70 6.64 -8.64
N VAL A 4 14.68 7.46 -9.70
CA VAL A 4 13.45 8.00 -10.30
C VAL A 4 12.64 6.88 -10.96
N ALA A 5 13.29 6.03 -11.77
CA ALA A 5 12.64 4.89 -12.41
C ALA A 5 12.03 3.93 -11.37
N ARG A 6 12.77 3.68 -10.28
CA ARG A 6 12.29 2.88 -9.15
C ARG A 6 11.05 3.48 -8.49
N THR A 7 11.06 4.78 -8.20
CA THR A 7 9.91 5.47 -7.59
C THR A 7 8.69 5.41 -8.49
N ILE A 8 8.86 5.61 -9.80
CA ILE A 8 7.77 5.50 -10.79
C ILE A 8 7.21 4.07 -10.79
N LEU A 9 8.06 3.06 -10.77
CA LEU A 9 7.63 1.66 -10.75
C LEU A 9 6.83 1.33 -9.48
N VAL A 10 7.30 1.76 -8.31
CA VAL A 10 6.57 1.57 -7.03
C VAL A 10 5.24 2.30 -7.05
N PHE A 11 5.21 3.52 -7.60
CA PHE A 11 3.98 4.31 -7.74
C PHE A 11 2.96 3.58 -8.59
N ILE A 12 3.36 3.07 -9.76
CA ILE A 12 2.48 2.31 -10.66
C ILE A 12 1.95 1.06 -9.95
N LEU A 13 2.81 0.27 -9.29
CA LEU A 13 2.39 -0.95 -8.60
C LEU A 13 1.43 -0.69 -7.44
N LEU A 14 1.68 0.33 -6.62
CA LEU A 14 0.75 0.67 -5.54
C LEU A 14 -0.57 1.24 -6.09
N SER A 15 -0.49 2.07 -7.14
CA SER A 15 -1.67 2.63 -7.81
C SER A 15 -2.57 1.55 -8.35
N THR A 16 -2.02 0.54 -9.04
CA THR A 16 -2.84 -0.56 -9.58
C THR A 16 -3.52 -1.34 -8.47
N THR A 17 -2.84 -1.63 -7.36
CA THR A 17 -3.47 -2.36 -6.25
C THR A 17 -4.63 -1.59 -5.59
N MET A 18 -4.51 -0.28 -5.45
CA MET A 18 -5.49 0.54 -4.72
C MET A 18 -6.65 1.04 -5.61
N ILE A 19 -6.37 1.34 -6.88
CA ILE A 19 -7.34 1.92 -7.81
C ILE A 19 -8.23 0.84 -8.43
N VAL A 20 -7.68 -0.34 -8.74
CA VAL A 20 -8.44 -1.41 -9.42
C VAL A 20 -9.59 -1.93 -8.55
N ASN A 21 -9.40 -2.01 -7.24
CA ASN A 21 -10.42 -2.49 -6.32
C ASN A 21 -10.98 -1.38 -5.41
N GLN A 22 -11.29 -0.21 -5.98
CA GLN A 22 -11.60 0.99 -5.21
C GLN A 22 -12.79 0.83 -4.24
N GLU A 23 -13.82 0.09 -4.62
CA GLU A 23 -15.02 -0.09 -3.81
C GLU A 23 -14.76 -0.94 -2.57
N ASP A 24 -13.69 -1.73 -2.58
CA ASP A 24 -13.36 -2.73 -1.57
C ASP A 24 -11.85 -2.73 -1.23
N ASN A 25 -11.23 -1.55 -1.29
CA ASN A 25 -9.84 -1.34 -0.90
C ASN A 25 -9.72 -0.96 0.58
N LEU A 26 -8.49 -0.88 1.09
CA LEU A 26 -8.21 -0.51 2.48
C LEU A 26 -8.83 0.84 2.89
N LEU A 27 -8.91 1.81 1.96
CA LEU A 27 -9.46 3.15 2.22
C LEU A 27 -10.99 3.15 2.27
N ALA A 28 -11.64 2.31 1.46
CA ALA A 28 -13.09 2.10 1.51
C ALA A 28 -13.52 1.59 2.89
N ARG A 29 -12.71 0.74 3.53
CA ARG A 29 -12.95 0.27 4.91
C ARG A 29 -12.80 1.37 5.98
N LEU A 30 -12.04 2.42 5.68
CA LEU A 30 -11.95 3.63 6.53
C LEU A 30 -13.10 4.62 6.28
N GLY A 31 -14.06 4.27 5.40
CA GLY A 31 -15.17 5.14 5.01
C GLY A 31 -14.82 6.16 3.92
N ILE A 32 -13.63 6.05 3.30
CA ILE A 32 -13.21 6.94 2.21
C ILE A 32 -13.47 6.23 0.88
N THR A 33 -14.69 6.37 0.36
CA THR A 33 -15.13 5.74 -0.89
C THR A 33 -15.30 6.77 -2.00
N GLY A 34 -14.86 6.44 -3.22
CA GLY A 34 -15.23 7.17 -4.44
C GLY A 34 -14.36 8.37 -4.81
N ASP A 35 -13.34 8.75 -4.02
CA ASP A 35 -12.44 9.85 -4.36
C ASP A 35 -11.08 9.37 -4.88
N TYR A 36 -10.93 9.38 -6.21
CA TYR A 36 -9.68 9.01 -6.90
C TYR A 36 -8.52 9.96 -6.59
N LEU A 37 -8.79 11.22 -6.26
CA LEU A 37 -7.76 12.21 -5.99
C LEU A 37 -7.14 11.94 -4.61
N ILE A 38 -7.96 11.64 -3.61
CA ILE A 38 -7.49 11.24 -2.28
C ILE A 38 -6.65 9.94 -2.37
N LEU A 39 -7.12 8.96 -3.15
CA LEU A 39 -6.38 7.72 -3.41
C LEU A 39 -5.03 7.99 -4.07
N ALA A 40 -4.99 8.82 -5.11
CA ALA A 40 -3.75 9.15 -5.80
C ALA A 40 -2.76 9.87 -4.88
N ILE A 41 -3.23 10.80 -4.05
CA ILE A 41 -2.39 11.49 -3.06
C ILE A 41 -1.86 10.49 -2.02
N PHE A 42 -2.71 9.61 -1.50
CA PHE A 42 -2.31 8.60 -0.53
C PHE A 42 -1.21 7.66 -1.10
N VAL A 43 -1.42 7.18 -2.33
CA VAL A 43 -0.44 6.34 -3.04
C VAL A 43 0.86 7.09 -3.30
N LEU A 44 0.79 8.38 -3.66
CA LEU A 44 1.96 9.23 -3.84
C LEU A 44 2.77 9.34 -2.54
N ILE A 45 2.11 9.61 -1.42
CA ILE A 45 2.75 9.70 -0.10
C ILE A 45 3.43 8.37 0.25
N CYS A 46 2.71 7.24 0.11
CA CYS A 46 3.28 5.91 0.37
C CYS A 46 4.51 5.64 -0.51
N THR A 47 4.44 5.99 -1.79
CA THR A 47 5.56 5.83 -2.73
C THR A 47 6.76 6.66 -2.30
N LEU A 48 6.57 7.91 -1.90
CA LEU A 48 7.65 8.77 -1.41
C LEU A 48 8.30 8.20 -0.14
N MET A 49 7.51 7.65 0.78
CA MET A 49 8.00 6.97 1.99
C MET A 49 8.80 5.69 1.66
N LEU A 50 8.48 5.00 0.57
CA LEU A 50 9.19 3.81 0.10
C LEU A 50 10.43 4.11 -0.73
N SER A 51 10.50 5.27 -1.39
CA SER A 51 11.53 5.58 -2.40
C SER A 51 12.97 5.37 -1.91
N ALA A 52 13.25 5.70 -0.65
CA ALA A 52 14.56 5.59 0.00
C ALA A 52 14.78 4.26 0.76
N ARG A 53 13.80 3.34 0.76
CA ARG A 53 13.91 2.06 1.48
C ARG A 53 14.72 1.03 0.73
N PRO A 54 15.25 -0.02 1.37
CA PRO A 54 15.87 -1.15 0.68
C PRO A 54 14.83 -1.97 -0.11
N PHE A 55 15.28 -2.69 -1.15
CA PHE A 55 14.40 -3.42 -2.09
C PHE A 55 13.51 -4.46 -1.42
N HIS A 56 13.98 -5.14 -0.37
CA HIS A 56 13.18 -6.14 0.34
C HIS A 56 11.95 -5.53 1.03
N ILE A 57 12.09 -4.34 1.65
CA ILE A 57 10.95 -3.64 2.26
C ILE A 57 9.94 -3.26 1.19
N ILE A 58 10.40 -2.70 0.06
CA ILE A 58 9.52 -2.35 -1.04
C ILE A 58 8.75 -3.56 -1.56
N ALA A 59 9.42 -4.68 -1.79
CA ALA A 59 8.79 -5.90 -2.28
C ALA A 59 7.72 -6.41 -1.31
N VAL A 60 8.03 -6.47 0.00
CA VAL A 60 7.07 -6.89 1.03
C VAL A 60 5.88 -5.94 1.09
N THR A 61 6.10 -4.62 1.05
CA THR A 61 5.02 -3.64 1.07
C THR A 61 4.11 -3.76 -0.16
N VAL A 62 4.66 -3.99 -1.36
CA VAL A 62 3.85 -4.20 -2.57
C VAL A 62 3.02 -5.47 -2.46
N VAL A 63 3.58 -6.57 -1.97
CA VAL A 63 2.84 -7.83 -1.75
C VAL A 63 1.73 -7.65 -0.72
N LEU A 64 2.01 -6.95 0.39
CA LEU A 64 0.99 -6.65 1.39
C LEU A 64 -0.09 -5.71 0.84
N SER A 65 0.27 -4.73 0.02
CA SER A 65 -0.71 -3.86 -0.66
C SER A 65 -1.60 -4.66 -1.60
N LEU A 66 -1.04 -5.61 -2.35
CA LEU A 66 -1.81 -6.51 -3.19
C LEU A 66 -2.79 -7.32 -2.33
N ALA A 67 -2.30 -8.03 -1.30
CA ALA A 67 -3.12 -8.87 -0.42
C ALA A 67 -4.22 -8.08 0.32
N ALA A 68 -3.89 -6.88 0.80
CA ALA A 68 -4.84 -6.04 1.51
C ALA A 68 -5.92 -5.45 0.59
N ASN A 69 -5.64 -5.30 -0.71
CA ASN A 69 -6.58 -4.74 -1.69
C ASN A 69 -7.21 -5.77 -2.65
N MET A 70 -7.00 -7.08 -2.46
CA MET A 70 -7.68 -8.14 -3.24
C MET A 70 -9.14 -8.34 -2.81
N PRO A 71 -10.13 -8.53 -3.70
CA PRO A 71 -11.55 -8.67 -3.34
C PRO A 71 -11.84 -9.54 -2.10
N VAL A 72 -12.80 -9.13 -1.26
CA VAL A 72 -13.16 -9.83 0.01
C VAL A 72 -13.32 -11.34 -0.18
N ASP A 73 -13.98 -11.76 -1.26
CA ASP A 73 -14.20 -13.18 -1.56
C ASP A 73 -12.90 -13.99 -1.69
N PHE A 74 -11.83 -13.37 -2.20
CA PHE A 74 -10.53 -14.02 -2.35
C PHE A 74 -9.81 -14.19 -1.01
N SER A 75 -9.88 -13.19 -0.13
CA SER A 75 -9.22 -13.27 1.18
C SER A 75 -9.95 -14.19 2.15
N LEU A 76 -11.28 -14.27 2.07
CA LEU A 76 -12.07 -15.21 2.86
C LEU A 76 -11.69 -16.67 2.55
N ASN A 77 -11.36 -16.98 1.29
CA ASN A 77 -10.88 -18.30 0.89
C ASN A 77 -9.50 -18.66 1.49
N LEU A 78 -8.70 -17.67 1.88
CA LEU A 78 -7.41 -17.88 2.54
C LEU A 78 -7.53 -17.94 4.07
N GLY A 79 -8.71 -17.67 4.64
CA GLY A 79 -8.96 -17.69 6.09
C GLY A 79 -8.24 -16.59 6.88
N VAL A 80 -7.71 -15.56 6.21
CA VAL A 80 -7.00 -14.44 6.85
C VAL A 80 -7.72 -13.14 6.56
N ASP A 81 -7.88 -12.30 7.57
CA ASP A 81 -8.47 -10.97 7.43
C ASP A 81 -7.51 -10.03 6.69
N ARG A 82 -8.05 -9.30 5.72
CA ARG A 82 -7.32 -8.30 4.91
C ARG A 82 -6.77 -7.16 5.75
N ASP A 83 -7.41 -6.89 6.89
CA ASP A 83 -6.94 -5.89 7.85
C ASP A 83 -5.59 -6.24 8.45
N LEU A 84 -5.29 -7.53 8.60
CA LEU A 84 -3.99 -7.96 9.10
C LEU A 84 -2.88 -7.54 8.12
N TYR A 85 -3.08 -7.78 6.82
CA TYR A 85 -2.13 -7.37 5.77
C TYR A 85 -2.01 -5.85 5.68
N GLY A 86 -3.13 -5.13 5.78
CA GLY A 86 -3.14 -3.66 5.83
C GLY A 86 -2.38 -3.12 7.05
N GLY A 87 -2.58 -3.71 8.22
CA GLY A 87 -1.88 -3.34 9.44
C GLY A 87 -0.36 -3.51 9.33
N PHE A 88 0.10 -4.65 8.80
CA PHE A 88 1.53 -4.87 8.54
C PHE A 88 2.10 -3.91 7.49
N MET A 89 1.33 -3.61 6.44
CA MET A 89 1.73 -2.64 5.42
C MET A 89 1.95 -1.25 6.04
N VAL A 90 1.00 -0.79 6.85
CA VAL A 90 1.07 0.49 7.57
C VAL A 90 2.24 0.49 8.57
N ALA A 91 2.44 -0.59 9.33
CA ALA A 91 3.57 -0.69 10.24
C ALA A 91 4.92 -0.54 9.53
N LEU A 92 5.10 -1.17 8.36
CA LEU A 92 6.32 -1.03 7.54
C LEU A 92 6.48 0.39 6.98
N LEU A 93 5.38 1.03 6.59
CA LEU A 93 5.37 2.43 6.15
C LEU A 93 5.81 3.37 7.28
N PHE A 94 5.34 3.16 8.51
CA PHE A 94 5.64 4.00 9.67
C PHE A 94 6.96 3.69 10.39
N GLN A 95 7.59 2.54 10.09
CA GLN A 95 8.89 2.16 10.64
C GLN A 95 10.01 3.25 10.54
N PRO A 96 10.14 4.10 9.48
CA PRO A 96 11.23 5.07 9.42
C PRO A 96 10.97 6.27 10.33
N LEU A 97 9.70 6.57 10.62
CA LEU A 97 9.32 7.64 11.54
C LEU A 97 9.65 7.22 12.97
N VAL A 98 9.31 5.99 13.34
CA VAL A 98 9.62 5.42 14.66
C VAL A 98 11.13 5.37 14.89
N ASN A 99 11.92 4.91 13.91
CA ASN A 99 13.38 4.82 14.01
C ASN A 99 14.10 6.18 14.00
N ARG A 100 13.40 7.29 13.77
CA ARG A 100 13.94 8.64 13.95
C ARG A 100 13.56 9.26 15.29
N LEU A 101 12.55 8.71 15.95
CA LEU A 101 11.99 9.23 17.20
C LEU A 101 12.63 8.58 18.43
N ILE A 102 13.07 7.33 18.29
CA ILE A 102 13.80 6.52 19.29
C ILE A 102 15.27 6.50 18.90
#